data_AF-A0A7S2YW53-F1
#
_entry.id   AF-A0A7S2YW53-F1
#
_cell.length_a   1.000
_cell.length_b   1.000
_cell.length_c   1.000
_cell.angle_alpha   90.00
_cell.angle_beta   90.00
_cell.angle_gamma   90.00
#
_symmetry.space_group_name_H-M   'P 1'
#
loop_
_entity.id
_entity.type
_entity.pdbx_description
1 polymer ?
#
loop_
_entity_poly.entity_id
_entity_poly.type
_entity_poly.pdbx_seq_one_letter_code
_entity_poly.pdbx_strand_id
1 'polypeptide(L)'
;MSSCSTSARTQTRNRLNTELWKMPLSSLGIPSVFPRLHWHSARGELAAVQTAIVEGDNVNGVARVRYSNGEEWHDVRALHIAAARGRLKVVIELLKNADIDVHAEAQIVRHNHLKMVNAEDLARAHGRLLCYWKLKKHKQNTKTATKS
;
A
#
# COMPACT_ATOMS: atom_id res chain seq x y z
N MET A 1 -5.74 14.41 44.66
CA MET A 1 -4.47 15.11 44.36
C MET A 1 -3.69 14.18 43.45
N SER A 2 -3.74 14.43 42.13
CA SER A 2 -2.67 15.14 41.40
C SER A 2 -1.41 14.25 41.32
N SER A 3 -0.75 13.92 40.21
CA SER A 3 -0.81 14.23 38.77
C SER A 3 0.15 13.21 38.09
N CYS A 4 -0.05 12.79 36.83
CA CYS A 4 0.78 13.12 35.64
C CYS A 4 2.31 13.21 35.88
N SER A 5 3.26 12.73 35.08
CA SER A 5 3.38 12.17 33.71
C SER A 5 4.85 11.68 33.60
N THR A 6 5.26 10.73 32.76
CA THR A 6 5.81 10.89 31.39
C THR A 6 6.88 9.79 31.31
N SER A 7 6.91 8.84 30.39
CA SER A 7 7.51 9.03 29.06
C SER A 7 7.45 7.68 28.34
N ALA A 8 6.36 7.43 27.62
CA ALA A 8 6.20 6.28 26.73
C ALA A 8 6.98 6.56 25.43
N ARG A 9 8.28 6.25 25.47
CA ARG A 9 9.20 6.36 24.33
C ARG A 9 8.93 5.20 23.35
N THR A 10 8.01 5.44 22.41
CA THR A 10 8.09 5.03 20.99
C THR A 10 8.79 3.69 20.68
N GLN A 11 8.28 2.58 21.23
CA GLN A 11 8.70 1.24 20.86
C GLN A 11 7.53 0.26 20.78
N THR A 12 6.45 0.67 20.10
CA THR A 12 5.37 -0.25 19.72
C THR A 12 5.45 -0.47 18.21
N ARG A 13 6.49 -1.19 17.81
CA ARG A 13 6.70 -1.70 16.46
C ARG A 13 5.66 -2.81 16.20
N ASN A 14 4.44 -2.41 15.81
CA ASN A 14 3.42 -3.20 15.09
C ASN A 14 3.38 -4.71 15.41
N ARG A 15 3.24 -5.07 16.69
CA ARG A 15 3.23 -6.46 17.19
C ARG A 15 1.83 -7.10 17.18
N LEU A 16 0.89 -6.57 16.40
CA LEU A 16 -0.50 -7.04 16.33
C LEU A 16 -1.01 -7.11 14.89
N ASN A 17 -0.43 -8.00 14.08
CA ASN A 17 -1.09 -8.48 12.85
C ASN A 17 -0.96 -10.01 12.72
N THR A 18 -0.89 -10.68 13.87
CA THR A 18 -0.46 -12.07 14.04
C THR A 18 -1.61 -13.07 14.15
N GLU A 19 -2.82 -12.73 13.77
CA GLU A 19 -3.92 -13.68 13.71
C GLU A 19 -4.77 -13.36 12.47
N LEU A 20 -5.06 -14.36 11.62
CA LEU A 20 -6.06 -14.36 10.53
C LEU A 20 -5.59 -14.10 9.09
N TRP A 21 -4.91 -15.07 8.49
CA TRP A 21 -5.32 -15.57 7.15
C TRP A 21 -5.38 -17.10 7.06
N LYS A 22 -5.56 -17.78 8.22
CA LYS A 22 -5.75 -19.23 8.43
C LYS A 22 -6.15 -20.05 7.19
N MET A 23 -5.17 -20.32 6.31
CA MET A 23 -5.18 -21.38 5.30
C MET A 23 -3.73 -21.86 5.09
N PRO A 24 -3.49 -23.18 5.05
CA PRO A 24 -2.15 -23.71 4.87
C PRO A 24 -1.74 -23.62 3.40
N LEU A 25 -0.96 -22.60 3.02
CA LEU A 25 -0.24 -22.57 1.75
C LEU A 25 1.13 -23.30 1.85
N SER A 26 1.24 -24.26 2.75
CA SER A 26 2.42 -25.12 2.92
C SER A 26 2.59 -26.17 1.81
N SER A 27 1.65 -26.30 0.86
CA SER A 27 1.74 -27.28 -0.23
C SER A 27 2.50 -26.81 -1.49
N LEU A 28 2.88 -25.52 -1.59
CA LEU A 28 3.46 -24.98 -2.85
C LEU A 28 4.84 -24.31 -2.69
N GLY A 29 5.43 -24.27 -1.50
CA GLY A 29 6.83 -23.85 -1.34
C GLY A 29 7.14 -22.40 -1.75
N ILE A 30 6.19 -21.47 -1.63
CA ILE A 30 6.45 -20.04 -1.88
C ILE A 30 6.04 -19.21 -0.65
N PRO A 31 7.00 -18.60 0.09
CA PRO A 31 6.70 -17.64 1.13
C PRO A 31 6.41 -16.27 0.49
N SER A 32 5.22 -16.07 -0.04
CA SER A 32 4.74 -14.71 -0.30
C SER A 32 3.67 -14.37 0.72
N VAL A 33 4.09 -13.68 1.78
CA VAL A 33 3.20 -12.93 2.68
C VAL A 33 2.62 -11.79 1.86
N PHE A 34 1.66 -12.12 1.00
CA PHE A 34 1.01 -11.18 0.11
C PHE A 34 -0.32 -10.82 0.75
N PRO A 35 -0.46 -9.63 1.35
CA PRO A 35 -1.67 -9.28 2.08
C PRO A 35 -2.89 -9.33 1.17
N ARG A 36 -4.02 -9.75 1.71
CA ARG A 36 -5.28 -9.96 0.98
C ARG A 36 -5.68 -8.70 0.18
N LEU A 37 -5.55 -7.53 0.79
CA LEU A 37 -5.77 -6.24 0.15
C LEU A 37 -4.90 -6.01 -1.11
N HIS A 38 -3.64 -6.46 -1.11
CA HIS A 38 -2.73 -6.34 -2.26
C HIS A 38 -3.20 -7.20 -3.42
N TRP A 39 -3.75 -8.39 -3.15
CA TRP A 39 -4.31 -9.30 -4.17
C TRP A 39 -5.56 -8.75 -4.83
N HIS A 40 -6.53 -8.32 -4.02
CA HIS A 40 -7.74 -7.71 -4.55
C HIS A 40 -7.44 -6.42 -5.32
N SER A 41 -6.48 -5.61 -4.84
CA SER A 41 -6.00 -4.42 -5.53
C SER A 41 -5.30 -4.74 -6.86
N ALA A 42 -4.55 -5.84 -6.91
CA ALA A 42 -3.89 -6.30 -8.12
C ALA A 42 -4.90 -6.71 -9.22
N ARG A 43 -5.99 -7.37 -8.81
CA ARG A 43 -7.03 -7.86 -9.72
C ARG A 43 -8.03 -6.77 -10.09
N GLY A 44 -8.17 -5.73 -9.26
CA GLY A 44 -9.16 -4.67 -9.45
C GLY A 44 -10.54 -5.04 -8.89
N GLU A 45 -10.58 -5.97 -7.93
CA GLU A 45 -11.82 -6.46 -7.31
C GLU A 45 -12.33 -5.45 -6.28
N LEU A 46 -13.11 -4.48 -6.75
CA LEU A 46 -13.61 -3.36 -5.93
C LEU A 46 -14.34 -3.83 -4.68
N ALA A 47 -15.27 -4.78 -4.84
CA ALA A 47 -16.08 -5.31 -3.74
C ALA A 47 -15.20 -5.96 -2.67
N ALA A 48 -14.21 -6.76 -3.08
CA ALA A 48 -13.31 -7.43 -2.14
C ALA A 48 -12.37 -6.44 -1.44
N VAL A 49 -11.95 -5.36 -2.12
CA VAL A 49 -11.19 -4.26 -1.48
C VAL A 49 -12.05 -3.55 -0.44
N GLN A 50 -13.31 -3.26 -0.74
CA GLN A 50 -14.23 -2.61 0.22
C GLN A 50 -14.48 -3.50 1.43
N THR A 51 -14.76 -4.79 1.20
CA THR A 51 -14.93 -5.78 2.28
C THR A 51 -13.67 -5.85 3.14
N ALA A 52 -12.48 -5.93 2.54
CA ALA A 52 -11.22 -5.94 3.28
C ALA A 52 -11.04 -4.69 4.16
N ILE A 53 -11.34 -3.50 3.62
CA ILE A 53 -11.26 -2.24 4.40
C ILE A 53 -12.25 -2.27 5.58
N VAL A 54 -13.48 -2.74 5.36
CA VAL A 54 -14.50 -2.85 6.43
C VAL A 54 -14.13 -3.89 7.48
N GLU A 55 -13.49 -4.99 7.08
CA GLU A 55 -12.95 -6.02 7.97
C GLU A 55 -11.74 -5.54 8.79
N GLY A 56 -11.21 -4.35 8.50
CA GLY A 56 -10.08 -3.75 9.21
C GLY A 56 -8.71 -4.13 8.66
N ASP A 57 -8.62 -4.54 7.38
CA ASP A 57 -7.33 -4.78 6.74
C ASP A 57 -6.48 -3.50 6.77
N ASN A 58 -5.18 -3.68 7.02
CA ASN A 58 -4.23 -2.59 7.02
C ASN A 58 -4.05 -2.00 5.60
N VAL A 59 -4.64 -0.84 5.36
CA VAL A 59 -4.57 -0.10 4.08
C VAL A 59 -3.13 0.28 3.72
N ASN A 60 -2.32 0.58 4.74
CA ASN A 60 -0.90 0.89 4.60
C ASN A 60 -0.01 -0.34 4.74
N GLY A 61 -0.60 -1.54 4.66
CA GLY A 61 0.12 -2.79 4.69
C GLY A 61 1.20 -2.82 3.62
N VAL A 62 2.39 -3.27 4.01
CA VAL A 62 3.52 -3.45 3.12
C VAL A 62 3.63 -4.92 2.71
N ALA A 63 4.05 -5.15 1.49
CA ALA A 63 4.31 -6.46 0.95
C ALA A 63 5.66 -6.48 0.22
N ARG A 64 6.16 -7.69 -0.02
CA ARG A 64 7.29 -7.93 -0.91
C ARG A 64 6.81 -8.75 -2.11
N VAL A 65 7.20 -8.33 -3.30
CA VAL A 65 6.79 -8.97 -4.56
C VAL A 65 8.01 -9.18 -5.41
N ARG A 66 8.25 -10.41 -5.83
CA ARG A 66 9.27 -10.73 -6.83
C ARG A 66 8.57 -11.03 -8.14
N TYR A 67 8.92 -10.31 -9.18
CA TYR A 67 8.43 -10.53 -10.54
C TYR A 67 9.38 -11.47 -11.30
N SER A 68 8.84 -12.16 -12.31
CA SER A 68 9.60 -13.11 -13.14
C SER A 68 10.68 -12.43 -14.00
N ASN A 69 10.57 -11.13 -14.23
CA ASN A 69 11.57 -10.31 -14.93
C ASN A 69 12.80 -9.94 -14.06
N GLY A 70 12.89 -10.45 -12.83
CA GLY A 70 13.96 -10.13 -11.89
C GLY A 70 13.78 -8.80 -11.16
N GLU A 71 12.63 -8.14 -11.29
CA GLU A 71 12.27 -6.97 -10.48
C GLU A 71 11.76 -7.42 -9.10
N GLU A 72 12.35 -6.89 -8.03
CA GLU A 72 11.88 -7.09 -6.67
C GLU A 72 11.33 -5.79 -6.10
N TRP A 73 10.10 -5.84 -5.62
CA TRP A 73 9.42 -4.71 -4.99
C TRP A 73 9.36 -4.99 -3.50
N HIS A 74 9.89 -4.06 -2.72
CA HIS A 74 9.85 -4.05 -1.26
C HIS A 74 9.01 -2.88 -0.79
N ASP A 75 8.38 -3.05 0.37
CA ASP A 75 7.51 -2.06 0.99
C ASP A 75 6.34 -1.60 0.08
N VAL A 76 5.94 -2.49 -0.84
CA VAL A 76 4.86 -2.18 -1.76
C VAL A 76 3.53 -2.21 -1.02
N ARG A 77 2.73 -1.17 -1.23
CA ARG A 77 1.39 -1.02 -0.64
C ARG A 77 0.31 -1.32 -1.67
N ALA A 78 -0.91 -1.56 -1.21
CA ALA A 78 -2.07 -1.76 -2.08
C ALA A 78 -2.21 -0.64 -3.15
N LEU A 79 -1.94 0.62 -2.75
CA LEU A 79 -1.99 1.78 -3.64
C LEU A 79 -0.97 1.70 -4.79
N HIS A 80 0.26 1.27 -4.52
CA HIS A 80 1.30 1.12 -5.54
C HIS A 80 0.89 0.09 -6.60
N ILE A 81 0.33 -1.04 -6.17
CA ILE A 81 -0.12 -2.11 -7.06
C ILE A 81 -1.31 -1.64 -7.90
N ALA A 82 -2.30 -1.02 -7.27
CA ALA A 82 -3.48 -0.49 -7.95
C ALA A 82 -3.09 0.57 -8.99
N ALA A 83 -2.15 1.47 -8.64
CA ALA A 83 -1.64 2.51 -9.53
C ALA A 83 -0.85 1.93 -10.72
N ALA A 84 0.10 1.02 -10.47
CA ALA A 84 0.89 0.36 -11.51
C ALA A 84 0.03 -0.41 -12.51
N ARG A 85 -1.01 -1.10 -12.01
CA ARG A 85 -1.95 -1.85 -12.85
C ARG A 85 -3.07 -1.00 -13.45
N GLY A 86 -3.14 0.30 -13.12
CA GLY A 86 -4.16 1.20 -13.66
C GLY A 86 -5.58 0.95 -13.14
N ARG A 87 -5.72 0.38 -11.94
CA ARG A 87 -7.02 0.08 -11.31
C ARG A 87 -7.64 1.33 -10.70
N LEU A 88 -8.09 2.25 -11.56
CA LEU A 88 -8.59 3.58 -11.14
C LEU A 88 -9.68 3.50 -10.06
N LYS A 89 -10.65 2.59 -10.19
CA LYS A 89 -11.73 2.43 -9.20
C LYS A 89 -11.18 2.05 -7.83
N VAL A 90 -10.24 1.11 -7.77
CA VAL A 90 -9.56 0.71 -6.53
C VAL A 90 -8.74 1.87 -5.96
N VAL A 91 -7.99 2.60 -6.79
CA VAL A 91 -7.24 3.79 -6.36
C VAL A 91 -8.18 4.82 -5.73
N ILE A 92 -9.36 5.06 -6.33
CA ILE A 92 -10.34 6.00 -5.79
C ILE A 92 -10.86 5.53 -4.43
N GLU A 93 -11.23 4.25 -4.28
CA GLU A 93 -11.70 3.73 -2.98
C GLU A 93 -10.60 3.79 -1.92
N LEU A 94 -9.37 3.41 -2.27
CA LEU A 94 -8.24 3.50 -1.36
C LEU A 94 -7.98 4.95 -0.90
N LEU A 95 -8.11 5.92 -1.81
CA LEU A 95 -7.95 7.36 -1.51
C LEU A 95 -9.09 7.95 -0.66
N LYS A 96 -10.24 7.28 -0.53
CA LYS A 96 -11.30 7.73 0.39
C LYS A 96 -10.90 7.55 1.85
N ASN A 97 -10.00 6.62 2.14
CA ASN A 97 -9.51 6.41 3.50
C ASN A 97 -8.56 7.55 3.88
N ALA A 98 -8.89 8.28 4.95
CA ALA A 98 -8.08 9.41 5.41
C ALA A 98 -6.68 9.00 5.87
N ASP A 99 -6.53 7.77 6.36
CA ASP A 99 -5.27 7.24 6.90
C ASP A 99 -4.29 6.77 5.82
N ILE A 100 -4.66 6.83 4.53
CA ILE A 100 -3.81 6.31 3.48
C ILE A 100 -2.59 7.21 3.22
N ASP A 101 -1.42 6.60 3.21
CA ASP A 101 -0.19 7.28 2.86
C ASP A 101 0.00 7.31 1.34
N VAL A 102 -0.37 8.43 0.72
CA VAL A 102 -0.19 8.69 -0.73
C VAL A 102 1.26 9.02 -1.07
N HIS A 103 2.05 9.46 -0.08
CA HIS A 103 3.45 9.84 -0.25
C HIS A 103 4.41 8.67 -0.05
N ALA A 104 3.89 7.55 0.43
CA ALA A 104 4.54 6.27 0.51
C ALA A 104 5.39 5.96 -0.72
N GLU A 105 6.62 5.55 -0.45
CA GLU A 105 7.56 5.08 -1.47
C GLU A 105 7.71 3.56 -1.32
N ALA A 106 7.83 2.88 -2.44
CA ALA A 106 8.21 1.47 -2.52
C ALA A 106 9.61 1.36 -3.09
N GLN A 107 10.39 0.39 -2.60
CA GLN A 107 11.74 0.15 -3.12
C GLN A 107 11.66 -0.89 -4.24
N ILE A 108 12.06 -0.51 -5.45
CA ILE A 108 12.10 -1.40 -6.60
C ILE A 108 13.57 -1.69 -6.91
N VAL A 109 13.96 -2.94 -6.76
CA VAL A 109 15.28 -3.44 -7.14
C VAL A 109 15.18 -4.08 -8.51
N ARG A 110 15.94 -3.56 -9.47
CA ARG A 110 16.06 -4.14 -10.81
C ARG A 110 17.52 -4.17 -11.23
N HIS A 111 18.04 -5.33 -11.62
CA HIS A 111 19.45 -5.49 -12.02
C HIS A 111 20.44 -4.91 -10.98
N ASN A 112 20.21 -5.17 -9.69
CA ASN A 112 20.98 -4.61 -8.56
C ASN A 112 20.91 -3.08 -8.39
N HIS A 113 20.06 -2.39 -9.15
CA HIS A 113 19.77 -0.98 -8.95
C HIS A 113 18.53 -0.82 -8.07
N LEU A 114 18.69 -0.21 -6.90
CA LEU A 114 17.58 0.14 -6.01
C LEU A 114 17.01 1.51 -6.39
N LYS A 115 15.71 1.56 -6.64
CA LYS A 115 14.98 2.79 -6.96
C LYS A 115 13.80 2.94 -6.02
N MET A 116 13.72 4.05 -5.31
CA MET A 116 12.52 4.41 -4.57
C MET A 116 11.50 5.00 -5.55
N VAL A 117 10.29 4.45 -5.56
CA VAL A 117 9.24 4.84 -6.51
C VAL A 117 7.91 4.95 -5.79
N ASN A 118 7.23 6.06 -6.02
CA ASN A 118 5.95 6.33 -5.39
C ASN A 118 4.84 5.84 -6.33
N ALA A 119 3.62 5.69 -5.80
CA ALA A 119 2.48 5.24 -6.61
C ALA A 119 2.23 6.13 -7.86
N GLU A 120 2.51 7.44 -7.75
CA GLU A 120 2.42 8.40 -8.86
C GLU A 120 3.43 8.08 -9.98
N ASP A 121 4.70 7.87 -9.63
CA ASP A 121 5.77 7.61 -10.58
C ASP A 121 5.61 6.24 -11.24
N LEU A 122 5.10 5.25 -10.49
CA LEU A 122 4.69 3.95 -11.03
C LEU A 122 3.57 4.08 -12.06
N ALA A 123 2.51 4.82 -11.74
CA ALA A 123 1.42 5.07 -12.70
C ALA A 123 1.95 5.75 -13.97
N ARG A 124 2.90 6.70 -13.83
CA ARG A 124 3.53 7.37 -14.96
C ARG A 124 4.38 6.42 -15.81
N ALA A 125 5.23 5.62 -15.18
CA ALA A 125 6.12 4.67 -15.86
C ALA A 125 5.34 3.61 -16.67
N HIS A 126 4.16 3.20 -16.18
CA HIS A 126 3.28 2.24 -16.87
C HIS A 126 2.27 2.91 -17.83
N GLY A 127 2.35 4.22 -18.06
CA GLY A 127 1.42 4.94 -18.95
C GLY A 127 -0.02 5.04 -18.44
N ARG A 128 -0.25 4.89 -17.13
CA ARG A 128 -1.57 4.94 -16.48
C ARG A 128 -1.94 6.38 -16.13
N LEU A 129 -2.14 7.20 -17.16
CA LEU A 129 -2.37 8.65 -17.04
C LEU A 129 -3.54 9.01 -16.11
N LEU A 130 -4.66 8.27 -16.17
CA LEU A 130 -5.82 8.56 -15.30
C LEU A 130 -5.50 8.38 -13.81
N CYS A 131 -4.76 7.32 -13.46
CA CYS A 131 -4.33 7.10 -12.08
C CYS A 131 -3.31 8.17 -11.66
N TYR A 132 -2.37 8.50 -12.54
CA TYR A 132 -1.38 9.56 -12.34
C TYR A 132 -2.05 10.91 -12.04
N TRP A 133 -2.95 11.38 -12.90
CA TRP A 133 -3.64 12.66 -12.72
C TRP A 133 -4.48 12.69 -11.44
N LYS A 134 -5.13 11.56 -11.09
CA LYS A 134 -5.93 11.47 -9.87
C LYS A 134 -5.05 11.55 -8.61
N LEU A 135 -3.95 10.81 -8.57
CA LEU A 135 -2.98 10.84 -7.46
C LEU A 135 -2.35 12.22 -7.31
N LYS A 136 -1.92 12.83 -8.43
CA LYS A 136 -1.34 14.17 -8.46
C LYS A 136 -2.29 15.23 -7.92
N LYS A 137 -3.57 15.17 -8.33
CA LYS A 137 -4.61 16.08 -7.82
C LYS A 137 -4.82 15.90 -6.32
N HIS A 138 -4.89 14.66 -5.84
CA HIS A 138 -5.05 14.37 -4.41
C HIS A 138 -3.88 14.92 -3.58
N LYS A 139 -2.65 14.76 -4.09
CA LYS A 139 -1.40 15.27 -3.49
C LYS A 139 -1.32 16.79 -3.41
N GLN A 140 -1.93 17.50 -4.36
CA GLN A 140 -2.02 18.96 -4.31
C GLN A 140 -3.02 19.42 -3.24
N ASN A 141 -4.17 18.75 -3.14
CA ASN A 141 -5.20 19.06 -2.15
C ASN A 141 -4.72 18.87 -0.70
N THR A 142 -3.93 17.83 -0.43
CA THR A 142 -3.38 17.59 0.92
C THR A 142 -2.35 18.65 1.34
N LYS A 143 -1.63 19.25 0.38
CA LYS A 143 -0.67 20.35 0.63
C LYS A 143 -1.33 21.70 0.85
N THR A 144 -2.50 21.93 0.25
CA THR A 144 -3.25 23.18 0.44
C THR A 144 -4.06 23.16 1.73
N ALA A 145 -4.51 21.98 2.18
CA ALA A 145 -5.25 21.82 3.43
C ALA A 145 -4.42 22.11 4.70
N THR A 146 -3.10 22.04 4.62
CA THR A 146 -2.19 22.32 5.76
C THR A 146 -1.66 23.75 5.81
N LYS A 147 -2.05 24.60 4.85
CA LYS A 147 -1.65 26.02 4.76
C LYS A 147 -2.79 27.00 5.10
N SER A 148 -3.94 26.50 5.55
CA SER A 148 -5.13 27.28 5.88
C SER A 148 -5.36 27.39 7.38
#